data_AF-A0A349BZQ1-F1
#
_entry.id   AF-A0A349BZQ1-F1
#
_cell.length_a   1.000
_cell.length_b   1.000
_cell.length_c   1.000
_cell.angle_alpha   90.00
_cell.angle_beta   90.00
_cell.angle_gamma   90.00
#
_symmetry.space_group_name_H-M   'P 1'
#
loop_
_entity.id
_entity.type
_entity.pdbx_description
1 polymer ?
#
loop_
_entity_poly.entity_id
_entity_poly.type
_entity_poly.pdbx_seq_one_letter_code
_entity_poly.pdbx_strand_id
1 'polypeptide(L)'
;EIIRQEIPQAEVAVLCGPTHAEEVGKGLPTAIVAGARTRTAAEYVQSLFMDKSLRVYTSPDMRGMELGAALKNVVALAAGVADGLGYGDNTKA
;
A
#
# COMPACT_ATOMS: atom_id res chain seq x y z
N GLU A 1 3.15 -11.20 -10.32
CA GLU A 1 3.27 -12.21 -11.40
C GLU A 1 3.18 -11.60 -12.79
N ILE A 2 2.09 -10.90 -13.13
CA ILE A 2 1.92 -10.26 -14.45
C ILE A 2 3.08 -9.33 -14.83
N ILE A 3 3.55 -8.48 -13.91
CA ILE A 3 4.71 -7.60 -14.16
C ILE A 3 5.94 -8.37 -14.65
N ARG A 4 6.15 -9.59 -14.14
CA ARG A 4 7.29 -10.43 -14.54
C ARG A 4 7.04 -11.14 -15.87
N GLN A 5 5.79 -11.41 -16.22
CA GLN A 5 5.44 -11.96 -17.53
C GLN A 5 5.65 -10.92 -18.63
N GLU A 6 5.26 -9.67 -18.36
CA GLU A 6 5.40 -8.55 -19.30
C GLU A 6 6.83 -7.99 -19.32
N ILE A 7 7.53 -8.01 -18.18
CA ILE A 7 8.90 -7.48 -18.02
C ILE A 7 9.75 -8.49 -17.21
N PRO A 8 10.28 -9.54 -17.86
CA PRO A 8 10.99 -10.64 -17.18
C PRO A 8 12.19 -10.24 -16.33
N GLN A 9 12.88 -9.17 -16.74
CA GLN A 9 14.07 -8.62 -16.09
C GLN A 9 13.76 -7.61 -14.96
N ALA A 10 12.48 -7.29 -14.71
CA ALA A 10 12.14 -6.32 -13.68
C ALA A 10 12.33 -6.89 -12.27
N GLU A 11 13.08 -6.17 -11.44
CA GLU A 11 13.01 -6.34 -9.99
C GLU A 11 11.80 -5.56 -9.45
N VAL A 12 10.89 -6.27 -8.80
CA VAL A 12 9.62 -5.71 -8.34
C VAL A 12 9.66 -5.48 -6.84
N ALA A 13 9.35 -4.25 -6.45
CA ALA A 13 9.03 -3.85 -5.09
C ALA A 13 7.61 -3.25 -5.06
N VAL A 14 6.96 -3.36 -3.91
CA VAL A 14 5.61 -2.87 -3.62
C VAL A 14 5.73 -1.86 -2.50
N LEU A 15 5.14 -0.68 -2.69
CA LEU A 15 4.94 0.32 -1.66
C LEU A 15 3.44 0.42 -1.39
N CYS A 16 3.03 0.19 -0.14
CA CYS A 16 1.63 0.34 0.24
C CYS A 16 1.49 0.87 1.67
N GLY A 17 0.44 1.65 1.91
CA GLY A 17 0.09 2.15 3.23
C GLY A 17 -1.12 3.07 3.15
N PRO A 18 -1.75 3.40 4.29
CA PRO A 18 -2.86 4.35 4.33
C PRO A 18 -2.31 5.76 4.08
N THR A 19 -2.26 6.17 2.82
CA THR A 19 -1.68 7.46 2.42
C THR A 19 -2.48 8.13 1.32
N HIS A 20 -2.50 9.45 1.37
CA HIS A 20 -2.96 10.29 0.27
C HIS A 20 -1.75 10.94 -0.40
N ALA A 21 -1.64 10.81 -1.72
CA ALA A 21 -0.52 11.35 -2.48
C ALA A 21 -0.38 12.88 -2.31
N GLU A 22 -1.50 13.59 -2.19
CA GLU A 22 -1.51 15.04 -1.94
C GLU A 22 -0.86 15.40 -0.60
N GLU A 23 -1.15 14.65 0.46
CA GLU A 23 -0.61 14.91 1.80
C GLU A 23 0.89 14.62 1.86
N VAL A 24 1.34 13.57 1.17
CA VAL A 24 2.76 13.25 0.99
C VAL A 24 3.47 14.41 0.25
N GLY A 25 2.88 14.91 -0.83
CA GLY A 25 3.43 16.04 -1.59
C GLY A 25 3.53 17.35 -0.79
N LYS A 26 2.67 17.51 0.23
CA LYS A 26 2.70 18.63 1.18
C LYS A 26 3.66 18.42 2.36
N GLY A 27 4.32 17.26 2.45
CA GLY A 27 5.22 16.92 3.55
C GLY A 27 4.49 16.65 4.87
N LEU A 28 3.21 16.26 4.84
CA LEU A 28 2.49 15.87 6.06
C LEU A 28 2.99 14.51 6.55
N PRO A 29 3.17 14.31 7.87
CA PRO A 29 3.66 13.05 8.41
C PRO A 29 2.78 11.86 8.05
N THR A 30 3.37 10.83 7.45
CA THR A 30 2.69 9.57 7.15
C THR A 30 3.65 8.38 7.11
N ALA A 31 3.08 7.18 7.03
CA ALA A 31 3.82 5.93 7.04
C ALA A 31 3.34 4.96 5.95
N ILE A 32 4.30 4.31 5.30
CA ILE A 32 4.08 3.24 4.31
C ILE A 32 4.97 2.04 4.59
N VAL A 33 4.66 0.95 3.91
CA VAL A 33 5.40 -0.30 3.95
C VAL A 33 5.96 -0.60 2.56
N ALA A 34 7.24 -0.99 2.50
CA ALA A 34 7.94 -1.48 1.33
C ALA A 34 8.12 -3.00 1.44
N GLY A 35 7.75 -3.73 0.40
CA GLY A 35 7.92 -5.18 0.29
C GLY A 35 8.56 -5.52 -1.05
N ALA A 36 9.47 -6.50 -1.07
CA ALA A 36 10.11 -6.95 -2.31
C ALA A 36 10.51 -8.43 -2.18
N ARG A 37 10.87 -9.07 -3.29
CA ARG A 37 11.34 -10.47 -3.26
C ARG A 37 12.64 -10.65 -2.49
N THR A 38 13.50 -9.64 -2.47
CA THR A 38 14.76 -9.63 -1.72
C THR A 38 14.73 -8.51 -0.70
N ARG A 39 15.31 -8.77 0.47
CA ARG A 39 15.41 -7.77 1.53
C ARG A 39 16.20 -6.53 1.08
N THR A 40 17.28 -6.75 0.32
CA THR A 40 18.11 -5.67 -0.23
C THR A 40 17.31 -4.74 -1.14
N ALA A 41 16.41 -5.25 -1.99
CA ALA A 41 15.55 -4.40 -2.82
C ALA A 41 14.54 -3.60 -1.98
N ALA A 42 13.96 -4.21 -0.93
CA ALA A 42 13.06 -3.51 -0.02
C ALA A 42 13.79 -2.40 0.78
N GLU A 43 15.00 -2.67 1.26
CA GLU A 43 15.85 -1.69 1.96
C GLU A 43 16.33 -0.58 1.03
N TYR A 44 16.64 -0.91 -0.23
CA TYR A 44 16.96 0.08 -1.25
C TYR A 44 15.78 1.05 -1.45
N VAL A 45 14.57 0.54 -1.69
CA VAL A 45 13.35 1.35 -1.82
C VAL A 45 13.08 2.15 -0.53
N GLN A 46 13.25 1.52 0.64
CA GLN A 46 13.10 2.20 1.93
C GLN A 46 14.02 3.42 2.01
N SER A 47 15.32 3.25 1.72
CA SER A 47 16.30 4.34 1.78
C SER A 47 16.02 5.46 0.79
N LEU A 48 15.42 5.15 -0.37
CA LEU A 48 15.10 6.13 -1.40
C LEU A 48 13.92 7.04 -1.00
N PHE A 49 12.92 6.48 -0.32
CA PHE A 49 11.67 7.18 -0.01
C PHE A 49 11.56 7.65 1.44
N MET A 50 12.38 7.11 2.36
CA MET A 50 12.34 7.52 3.76
C MET A 50 12.86 8.95 3.94
N ASP A 51 12.03 9.80 4.54
CA ASP A 51 12.39 11.16 4.92
C ASP A 51 11.74 11.53 6.27
N LYS A 52 11.89 12.78 6.72
CA LYS A 52 11.34 13.30 7.98
C LYS A 52 9.82 13.17 8.06
N SER A 53 9.11 13.37 6.95
CA SER A 53 7.64 13.29 6.89
C SER A 53 7.11 11.97 6.33
N LEU A 54 7.94 11.16 5.67
CA LEU A 54 7.53 9.87 5.11
C LEU A 54 8.33 8.74 5.74
N ARG A 55 7.71 7.99 6.65
CA ARG A 55 8.31 6.78 7.23
C ARG A 55 8.02 5.58 6.34
N VAL A 56 9.07 4.82 6.02
CA VAL A 56 8.97 3.59 5.22
C VAL A 56 9.42 2.41 6.06
N TYR A 57 8.55 1.43 6.28
CA TYR A 57 8.89 0.17 6.98
C TYR A 57 9.07 -0.95 5.98
N THR A 58 9.94 -1.92 6.23
CA THR A 58 10.07 -3.09 5.35
C THR A 58 9.21 -4.24 5.86
N SER A 59 8.54 -4.96 4.96
CA SER A 59 7.84 -6.22 5.27
C SER A 59 8.31 -7.35 4.34
N PRO A 60 8.53 -8.56 4.87
CA PRO A 60 8.79 -9.74 4.03
C PRO A 60 7.50 -10.28 3.38
N ASP A 61 6.31 -9.89 3.84
CA ASP A 61 5.04 -10.36 3.32
C ASP A 61 4.54 -9.50 2.14
N MET A 62 5.26 -9.59 1.02
CA MET A 62 4.91 -8.87 -0.21
C MET A 62 3.53 -9.29 -0.75
N ARG A 63 3.13 -10.56 -0.60
CA ARG A 63 1.85 -11.07 -1.10
C ARG A 63 0.67 -10.51 -0.30
N GLY A 64 0.76 -10.51 1.04
CA GLY A 64 -0.25 -9.92 1.89
C GLY A 64 -0.45 -8.43 1.62
N MET A 65 0.65 -7.71 1.34
CA MET A 65 0.60 -6.30 0.93
C MET A 65 -0.17 -6.10 -0.38
N GLU A 66 0.15 -6.85 -1.44
CA GLU A 66 -0.54 -6.77 -2.73
C GLU A 66 -2.04 -7.10 -2.59
N LEU A 67 -2.35 -8.16 -1.84
CA LEU A 67 -3.74 -8.57 -1.59
C LEU A 67 -4.52 -7.52 -0.79
N GLY A 68 -3.95 -7.01 0.29
CA GLY A 68 -4.58 -5.98 1.11
C GLY A 68 -4.84 -4.69 0.31
N ALA A 69 -3.87 -4.29 -0.52
CA ALA A 69 -4.00 -3.12 -1.38
C ALA A 69 -5.10 -3.27 -2.44
N ALA A 70 -5.30 -4.49 -2.97
CA ALA A 70 -6.36 -4.77 -3.93
C ALA A 70 -7.75 -4.88 -3.25
N LEU A 71 -7.84 -5.65 -2.18
CA LEU A 71 -9.10 -5.98 -1.51
C LEU A 71 -9.73 -4.78 -0.82
N LYS A 72 -8.94 -3.82 -0.32
CA LYS A 72 -9.47 -2.61 0.34
C LYS A 72 -10.50 -1.87 -0.52
N ASN A 73 -10.36 -1.89 -1.85
CA ASN A 73 -11.25 -1.18 -2.75
C ASN A 73 -12.63 -1.86 -2.84
N VAL A 74 -12.66 -3.19 -2.81
CA VAL A 74 -13.91 -3.98 -2.77
C VAL A 74 -14.63 -3.74 -1.45
N VAL A 75 -13.88 -3.76 -0.33
CA VAL A 75 -14.44 -3.46 0.99
C VAL A 75 -14.97 -2.03 1.06
N ALA A 76 -14.22 -1.05 0.55
CA ALA A 76 -14.65 0.35 0.53
C ALA A 76 -15.93 0.56 -0.30
N LEU A 77 -16.10 -0.15 -1.41
CA LEU A 77 -17.33 -0.12 -2.20
C LEU A 77 -18.52 -0.67 -1.41
N ALA A 78 -18.36 -1.83 -0.78
CA ALA A 78 -19.41 -2.44 0.03
C ALA A 78 -19.80 -1.56 1.22
N ALA A 79 -18.81 -0.98 1.92
CA ALA A 79 -19.03 0.00 2.96
C ALA A 79 -19.83 1.20 2.42
N GLY A 80 -19.41 1.81 1.31
CA GLY A 80 -20.12 2.93 0.69
C GLY A 80 -21.58 2.63 0.29
N VAL A 81 -21.91 1.39 -0.06
CA VAL A 81 -23.31 0.97 -0.28
C VAL A 81 -24.09 0.96 1.04
N ALA A 82 -23.51 0.39 2.10
CA ALA A 82 -24.13 0.40 3.44
C ALA A 82 -24.32 1.83 3.97
N ASP A 83 -23.37 2.74 3.72
CA ASP A 83 -23.50 4.17 3.97
C ASP A 83 -24.70 4.77 3.24
N GLY A 84 -24.80 4.52 1.93
CA GLY A 84 -25.89 5.03 1.09
C GLY A 84 -27.28 4.53 1.49
N LEU A 85 -27.36 3.33 2.08
CA LEU A 85 -28.60 2.74 2.61
C LEU A 85 -28.91 3.16 4.05
N GLY A 86 -28.02 3.88 4.73
CA GLY A 86 -28.23 4.39 6.07
C GLY A 86 -28.14 3.32 7.18
N TYR A 87 -27.40 2.23 6.96
CA TYR A 87 -27.31 1.10 7.91
C TYR A 87 -26.42 1.36 9.14
N GLY A 88 -25.81 2.54 9.24
CA GLY A 88 -24.96 2.93 10.36
C GLY A 88 -23.62 2.19 10.37
N ASP A 89 -22.79 2.48 11.38
CA ASP A 89 -21.38 2.08 11.35
C ASP A 89 -21.15 0.60 11.67
N ASN A 90 -22.02 -0.04 12.46
CA ASN A 90 -21.91 -1.46 12.80
C ASN A 90 -22.02 -2.38 11.57
N THR A 91 -22.76 -1.97 10.54
CA THR A 91 -22.92 -2.77 9.32
C THR A 91 -21.71 -2.64 8.38
N LYS A 92 -20.86 -1.64 8.58
CA LYS A 92 -19.66 -1.39 7.77
C LYS A 92 -18.37 -2.01 8.34
N ALA A 93 -18.35 -2.24 9.67
CA ALA A 93 -17.21 -2.78 10.40
C ALA A 93 -17.06 -4.29 10.22
#